data_AF-A0A6M0FFH8-F1
#
_entry.id   AF-A0A6M0FFH8-F1
#
_cell.length_a   1.000
_cell.length_b   1.000
_cell.length_c   1.000
_cell.angle_alpha   90.00
_cell.angle_beta   90.00
_cell.angle_gamma   90.00
#
_symmetry.space_group_name_H-M   'P 1'
#
loop_
_entity.id
_entity.type
_entity.pdbx_description
1 polymer ?
#
loop_
_entity_poly.entity_id
_entity_poly.type
_entity_poly.pdbx_seq_one_letter_code
_entity_poly.pdbx_strand_id
1 'polypeptide(L)'
;MKQDLSSQGYQIIREIERHQNEGEVTYQGLALKQDQEVVIKEFRFADSDANWAGFEAYEREVEILKQLQHPRIPNYVDSLETTEGFCLITKYQIGNSLAERRSFTPEQIKQIAVSTLEILVHLQKQTPPIIHGNIKPENILVDTHSHGERFPIAHLINFGSARIGIEDILSDGISGTPGFMSPEQELNGTVTINSDLYSLGATLICLLTGTRSTDIKKLIDRNYNFNVKKLMPQLSTLFTMWLEKMVSPNSKDRFENAAAAIAALKPIPMFGDATNFRNLAMAIKPVKTSAIVGMASIAALAILATSLTVFRQQRQQTNSPITERTPQEIAIQKISGKSVVEQLRTTGECQGCNLRGANLAAIKIEDAYLREADLFKANLRGIELREARLQNANLKGAQLQGANLIKAKLQQANLSHARLEGANLMSSNLQNTELERAFLGGATLMRAVLENANLRQANLSGANLMSSNLQAANLQVANLKDAKLTRANLKGANLKGANLGGAMISRASLRGVDLRRAILKDADLRRVDLAGANLTGAKLMGVDLQGANLKGANLKNANLQGANIEKANLQGANLQGAIMPDGSLNE
;
A
#
# COMPACT_ATOMS: atom_id res chain seq x y z
N MET A 1 7.41 -19.40 -18.22
CA MET A 1 8.84 -19.17 -18.55
C MET A 1 9.45 -18.41 -17.37
N LYS A 2 10.60 -18.84 -16.82
CA LYS A 2 11.29 -18.09 -15.76
C LYS A 2 11.84 -16.80 -16.36
N GLN A 3 11.71 -15.69 -15.65
CA GLN A 3 12.29 -14.43 -16.09
C GLN A 3 13.82 -14.50 -16.03
N ASP A 4 14.50 -14.03 -17.07
CA ASP A 4 15.95 -13.89 -17.05
C ASP A 4 16.30 -12.50 -16.51
N LEU A 5 16.99 -12.47 -15.37
CA LEU A 5 17.47 -11.25 -14.71
C LEU A 5 19.00 -11.11 -14.79
N SER A 6 19.67 -11.98 -15.56
CA SER A 6 21.14 -12.03 -15.63
C SER A 6 21.73 -10.71 -16.16
N SER A 7 21.06 -10.10 -17.15
CA SER A 7 21.45 -8.79 -17.70
C SER A 7 21.34 -7.64 -16.68
N GLN A 8 20.51 -7.80 -15.66
CA GLN A 8 20.35 -6.88 -14.54
C GLN A 8 21.27 -7.23 -13.35
N GLY A 9 22.09 -8.28 -13.47
CA GLY A 9 23.04 -8.69 -12.44
C GLY A 9 22.50 -9.68 -11.40
N TYR A 10 21.37 -10.34 -11.68
CA TYR A 10 20.73 -11.29 -10.76
C TYR A 10 20.49 -12.64 -11.41
N GLN A 11 20.72 -13.71 -10.66
CA GLN A 11 20.40 -15.07 -11.09
C GLN A 11 19.30 -15.66 -10.20
N ILE A 12 18.23 -16.16 -10.81
CA ILE A 12 17.19 -16.90 -10.09
C ILE A 12 17.68 -18.33 -9.81
N ILE A 13 17.72 -18.72 -8.54
CA ILE A 13 18.08 -20.07 -8.09
C ILE A 13 16.83 -20.95 -8.10
N ARG A 14 15.79 -20.55 -7.35
CA ARG A 14 14.51 -21.29 -7.26
C ARG A 14 13.34 -20.38 -6.92
N GLU A 15 12.14 -20.86 -7.25
CA GLU A 15 10.89 -20.25 -6.80
C GLU A 15 10.62 -20.67 -5.34
N ILE A 16 10.32 -19.69 -4.48
CA ILE A 16 9.95 -19.90 -3.08
C ILE A 16 8.43 -19.96 -2.97
N GLU A 17 7.73 -18.99 -3.56
CA GLU A 17 6.29 -18.83 -3.41
C GLU A 17 5.68 -18.18 -4.66
N ARG A 18 4.41 -18.49 -4.94
CA ARG A 18 3.64 -17.92 -6.05
C ARG A 18 2.20 -17.66 -5.60
N HIS A 19 1.79 -16.41 -5.64
CA HIS A 19 0.43 -15.96 -5.37
C HIS A 19 -0.26 -15.61 -6.69
N GLN A 20 -0.84 -16.62 -7.36
CA GLN A 20 -1.44 -16.46 -8.70
C GLN A 20 -2.53 -15.38 -8.77
N ASN A 21 -3.29 -15.18 -7.68
CA ASN A 21 -4.36 -14.19 -7.63
C ASN A 21 -3.86 -12.75 -7.45
N GLU A 22 -2.62 -12.57 -6.96
CA GLU A 22 -2.02 -11.26 -6.70
C GLU A 22 -0.96 -10.89 -7.74
N GLY A 23 -0.66 -11.79 -8.70
CA GLY A 23 0.41 -11.58 -9.68
C GLY A 23 1.82 -11.59 -9.06
N GLU A 24 1.96 -12.00 -7.80
CA GLU A 24 3.23 -11.98 -7.07
C GLU A 24 3.94 -13.34 -7.14
N VAL A 25 5.24 -13.32 -7.42
CA VAL A 25 6.10 -14.50 -7.35
C VAL A 25 7.39 -14.15 -6.61
N THR A 26 7.73 -14.97 -5.63
CA THR A 26 8.93 -14.78 -4.80
C THR A 26 9.96 -15.84 -5.16
N TYR A 27 11.18 -15.39 -5.47
CA TYR A 27 12.32 -16.22 -5.85
C TYR A 27 13.46 -16.08 -4.85
N GLN A 28 14.20 -17.18 -4.64
CA GLN A 28 15.57 -17.11 -4.11
C GLN A 28 16.50 -16.87 -5.30
N GLY A 29 17.43 -15.94 -5.14
CA GLY A 29 18.40 -15.60 -6.17
C GLY A 29 19.77 -15.25 -5.62
N LEU A 30 20.68 -14.95 -6.54
CA LEU A 30 22.05 -14.51 -6.26
C LEU A 30 22.29 -13.15 -6.92
N ALA A 31 22.79 -12.18 -6.16
CA ALA A 31 23.31 -10.94 -6.69
C ALA A 31 24.74 -11.16 -7.18
N LEU A 32 24.94 -11.20 -8.50
CA LEU A 32 26.16 -11.70 -9.13
C LEU A 32 27.41 -10.86 -8.81
N LYS A 33 27.26 -9.57 -8.56
CA LYS A 33 28.39 -8.67 -8.25
C LYS A 33 28.90 -8.81 -6.82
N GLN A 34 28.03 -9.19 -5.89
CA GLN A 34 28.34 -9.25 -4.45
C GLN A 34 28.46 -10.67 -3.92
N ASP A 35 28.19 -11.68 -4.76
CA ASP A 35 28.06 -13.09 -4.36
C ASP A 35 27.15 -13.25 -3.12
N GLN A 36 26.03 -12.53 -3.13
CA GLN A 36 25.12 -12.40 -2.00
C GLN A 36 23.77 -13.02 -2.35
N GLU A 37 23.30 -13.96 -1.53
CA GLU A 37 21.95 -14.49 -1.66
C GLU A 37 20.90 -13.40 -1.39
N VAL A 38 19.87 -13.38 -2.24
CA VAL A 38 18.79 -12.40 -2.24
C VAL A 38 17.43 -13.08 -2.37
N VAL A 39 16.40 -12.37 -1.91
CA VAL A 39 15.01 -12.63 -2.27
C VAL A 39 14.60 -11.66 -3.37
N ILE A 40 14.02 -12.18 -4.44
CA ILE A 40 13.50 -11.40 -5.57
C ILE A 40 11.98 -11.59 -5.58
N LYS A 41 11.25 -10.57 -5.15
CA LYS A 41 9.79 -10.51 -5.17
C LYS A 41 9.35 -9.81 -6.45
N GLU A 42 8.81 -10.56 -7.40
CA GLU A 42 8.36 -10.09 -8.70
C GLU A 42 6.84 -9.90 -8.71
N PHE A 43 6.38 -8.71 -9.06
CA PHE A 43 4.98 -8.40 -9.30
C PHE A 43 4.68 -8.33 -10.80
N ARG A 44 3.85 -9.24 -11.32
CA ARG A 44 3.52 -9.41 -12.75
C ARG A 44 2.12 -8.93 -13.08
N PHE A 45 2.00 -8.15 -14.16
CA PHE A 45 0.70 -7.69 -14.69
C PHE A 45 0.05 -8.66 -15.69
N ALA A 46 0.71 -9.77 -16.01
CA ALA A 46 0.24 -10.70 -17.04
C ALA A 46 -0.90 -11.62 -16.58
N ASP A 47 -1.21 -11.66 -15.28
CA ASP A 47 -2.34 -12.43 -14.73
C ASP A 47 -3.61 -11.58 -14.75
N SER A 48 -4.68 -12.12 -15.35
CA SER A 48 -5.94 -11.41 -15.66
C SER A 48 -6.71 -10.85 -14.45
N ASP A 49 -6.29 -11.22 -13.24
CA ASP A 49 -6.89 -10.83 -11.97
C ASP A 49 -5.99 -9.91 -11.12
N ALA A 50 -4.78 -9.57 -11.60
CA ALA A 50 -3.87 -8.69 -10.88
C ALA A 50 -4.47 -7.29 -10.70
N ASN A 51 -4.65 -6.87 -9.45
CA ASN A 51 -5.19 -5.57 -9.07
C ASN A 51 -4.05 -4.57 -8.78
N TRP A 52 -4.29 -3.29 -9.06
CA TRP A 52 -3.41 -2.17 -8.70
C TRP A 52 -3.09 -2.12 -7.20
N ALA A 53 -3.95 -2.65 -6.33
CA ALA A 53 -3.67 -2.77 -4.91
C ALA A 53 -2.39 -3.57 -4.59
N GLY A 54 -2.08 -4.63 -5.37
CA GLY A 54 -0.85 -5.40 -5.19
C GLY A 54 0.40 -4.61 -5.60
N PHE A 55 0.24 -3.73 -6.59
CA PHE A 55 1.30 -2.84 -7.01
C PHE A 55 1.56 -1.69 -6.03
N GLU A 56 0.51 -1.09 -5.48
CA GLU A 56 0.60 -0.12 -4.39
C GLU A 56 1.27 -0.74 -3.16
N ALA A 57 0.95 -2.00 -2.85
CA ALA A 57 1.63 -2.75 -1.79
C ALA A 57 3.13 -2.91 -2.08
N TYR A 58 3.50 -3.24 -3.33
CA TYR A 58 4.89 -3.28 -3.76
C TYR A 58 5.60 -1.92 -3.60
N GLU A 59 4.98 -0.80 -3.98
CA GLU A 59 5.57 0.54 -3.79
C GLU A 59 5.81 0.88 -2.34
N ARG A 60 4.79 0.65 -1.50
CA ARG A 60 4.89 0.87 -0.06
C ARG A 60 6.01 0.04 0.56
N GLU A 61 6.12 -1.23 0.17
CA GLU A 61 7.17 -2.11 0.67
C GLU A 61 8.57 -1.58 0.30
N VAL A 62 8.78 -1.18 -0.96
CA VAL A 62 10.06 -0.58 -1.40
C VAL A 62 10.39 0.68 -0.58
N GLU A 63 9.40 1.57 -0.39
CA GLU A 63 9.59 2.83 0.32
C GLU A 63 9.94 2.63 1.79
N ILE A 64 9.25 1.72 2.46
CA ILE A 64 9.48 1.40 3.88
C ILE A 64 10.82 0.70 4.08
N LEU A 65 11.14 -0.30 3.25
CA LEU A 65 12.39 -1.06 3.41
C LEU A 65 13.65 -0.23 3.10
N LYS A 66 13.54 0.83 2.28
CA LYS A 66 14.65 1.79 2.07
C LYS A 66 15.02 2.58 3.32
N GLN A 67 14.07 2.77 4.23
CA GLN A 67 14.24 3.56 5.45
C GLN A 67 14.60 2.69 6.66
N LEU A 68 14.42 1.36 6.56
CA LEU A 68 14.63 0.43 7.65
C LEU A 68 16.01 -0.23 7.60
N GLN A 69 16.66 -0.28 8.76
CA GLN A 69 17.88 -1.04 8.96
C GLN A 69 17.77 -1.84 10.27
N HIS A 70 17.49 -3.14 10.12
CA HIS A 70 17.40 -4.06 11.25
C HIS A 70 17.83 -5.46 10.80
N PRO A 71 18.62 -6.21 11.59
CA PRO A 71 19.12 -7.53 11.19
C PRO A 71 18.01 -8.58 11.01
N ARG A 72 16.81 -8.34 11.56
CA ARG A 72 15.66 -9.24 11.49
C ARG A 72 14.51 -8.76 10.58
N ILE A 73 14.81 -7.81 9.69
CA ILE A 73 13.91 -7.27 8.66
C ILE A 73 14.64 -7.38 7.31
N PRO A 74 13.97 -7.73 6.20
CA PRO A 74 14.58 -7.74 4.87
C PRO A 74 15.28 -6.42 4.53
N ASN A 75 16.60 -6.45 4.39
CA ASN A 75 17.35 -5.28 3.94
C ASN A 75 17.11 -5.05 2.44
N TYR A 76 16.66 -3.86 2.07
CA TYR A 76 16.55 -3.44 0.68
C TYR A 76 17.92 -3.54 -0.02
N VAL A 77 17.93 -4.10 -1.24
CA VAL A 77 19.11 -4.18 -2.12
C VAL A 77 18.88 -3.36 -3.37
N ASP A 78 17.78 -3.62 -4.09
CA ASP A 78 17.46 -2.95 -5.35
C ASP A 78 15.97 -3.07 -5.70
N SER A 79 15.50 -2.30 -6.67
CA SER A 79 14.19 -2.41 -7.30
C SER A 79 14.31 -2.24 -8.81
N LEU A 80 13.83 -3.21 -9.56
CA LEU A 80 14.00 -3.27 -11.01
C LEU A 80 12.65 -3.24 -11.74
N GLU A 81 12.66 -2.61 -12.91
CA GLU A 81 11.59 -2.77 -13.89
C GLU A 81 11.99 -3.83 -14.91
N THR A 82 11.05 -4.71 -15.25
CA THR A 82 11.30 -5.83 -16.15
C THR A 82 10.25 -5.91 -17.27
N THR A 83 10.45 -6.81 -18.23
CA THR A 83 9.49 -7.05 -19.32
C THR A 83 8.20 -7.75 -18.90
N GLU A 84 8.15 -8.32 -17.69
CA GLU A 84 6.95 -9.01 -17.15
C GLU A 84 6.34 -8.28 -15.94
N GLY A 85 7.11 -7.43 -15.25
CA GLY A 85 6.68 -6.84 -13.99
C GLY A 85 7.64 -5.85 -13.37
N PHE A 86 7.58 -5.76 -12.04
CA PHE A 86 8.56 -5.06 -11.19
C PHE A 86 9.14 -6.04 -10.18
N CYS A 87 10.42 -5.90 -9.85
CA CYS A 87 11.08 -6.75 -8.86
C CYS A 87 11.54 -5.91 -7.68
N LEU A 88 11.31 -6.41 -6.46
CA LEU A 88 11.91 -5.91 -5.23
C LEU A 88 12.96 -6.94 -4.85
N ILE A 89 14.18 -6.47 -4.65
CA ILE A 89 15.31 -7.31 -4.27
C ILE A 89 15.71 -6.94 -2.85
N THR A 90 15.71 -7.94 -1.97
CA THR A 90 16.16 -7.81 -0.58
C THR A 90 17.21 -8.86 -0.25
N LYS A 91 17.98 -8.66 0.81
CA LYS A 91 18.89 -9.70 1.31
C LYS A 91 18.11 -10.91 1.77
N TYR A 92 18.60 -12.11 1.43
CA TYR A 92 17.99 -13.35 1.87
C TYR A 92 17.94 -13.43 3.40
N GLN A 93 16.78 -13.78 3.92
CA GLN A 93 16.54 -13.97 5.35
C GLN A 93 16.55 -15.47 5.65
N ILE A 94 17.38 -15.87 6.60
CA ILE A 94 17.47 -17.27 7.01
C ILE A 94 16.26 -17.63 7.87
N GLY A 95 15.66 -18.77 7.58
CA GLY A 95 14.60 -19.34 8.39
C GLY A 95 13.44 -19.87 7.56
N ASN A 96 12.61 -20.66 8.23
CA ASN A 96 11.40 -21.24 7.67
C ASN A 96 10.18 -20.48 8.16
N SER A 97 9.11 -20.44 7.36
CA SER A 97 7.87 -19.79 7.76
C SER A 97 7.27 -20.45 9.01
N LEU A 98 6.63 -19.66 9.88
CA LEU A 98 5.85 -20.21 10.99
C LEU A 98 4.58 -20.94 10.54
N ALA A 99 4.14 -20.76 9.29
CA ALA A 99 3.02 -21.49 8.71
C ALA A 99 3.36 -22.96 8.39
N GLU A 100 4.64 -23.32 8.32
CA GLU A 100 5.07 -24.71 8.14
C GLU A 100 4.66 -25.58 9.34
N ARG A 101 4.23 -26.81 9.06
CA ARG A 101 3.80 -27.74 10.12
C ARG A 101 4.99 -28.21 10.94
N ARG A 102 5.13 -27.65 12.15
CA ARG A 102 6.07 -28.09 13.19
C ARG A 102 5.53 -27.69 14.56
N SER A 103 5.97 -28.39 15.59
CA SER A 103 5.67 -28.05 16.97
C SER A 103 6.79 -27.19 17.56
N PHE A 104 6.40 -26.22 18.38
CA PHE A 104 7.32 -25.44 19.20
C PHE A 104 7.04 -25.74 20.67
N THR A 105 8.12 -25.86 21.45
CA THR A 105 7.99 -25.86 22.90
C THR A 105 7.49 -24.50 23.38
N PRO A 106 6.89 -24.44 24.57
CA PRO A 106 6.44 -23.18 25.15
C PRO A 106 7.50 -22.09 25.22
N GLU A 107 8.71 -22.46 25.65
CA GLU A 107 9.85 -21.55 25.77
C GLU A 107 10.26 -21.02 24.40
N GLN A 108 10.19 -21.85 23.36
CA GLN A 108 10.42 -21.44 21.98
C GLN A 108 9.34 -20.45 21.50
N ILE A 109 8.05 -20.68 21.79
CA ILE A 109 6.97 -19.76 21.45
C ILE A 109 7.14 -18.42 22.18
N LYS A 110 7.53 -18.45 23.46
CA LYS A 110 7.87 -17.24 24.22
C LYS A 110 9.03 -16.49 23.56
N GLN A 111 10.07 -17.18 23.13
CA GLN A 111 11.19 -16.53 22.46
C GLN A 111 10.79 -15.93 21.11
N ILE A 112 9.95 -16.61 20.33
CA ILE A 112 9.38 -16.06 19.10
C ILE A 112 8.62 -14.77 19.41
N ALA A 113 7.78 -14.76 20.44
CA ALA A 113 7.06 -13.55 20.88
C ALA A 113 8.01 -12.41 21.25
N VAL A 114 9.05 -12.70 22.04
CA VAL A 114 10.08 -11.72 22.42
C VAL A 114 10.79 -11.17 21.19
N SER A 115 11.27 -12.04 20.28
CA SER A 115 12.00 -11.65 19.07
C SER A 115 11.14 -10.77 18.16
N THR A 116 9.86 -11.11 17.96
CA THR A 116 8.95 -10.30 17.15
C THR A 116 8.65 -8.96 17.83
N LEU A 117 8.43 -8.92 19.15
CA LEU A 117 8.21 -7.67 19.87
C LEU A 117 9.41 -6.72 19.79
N GLU A 118 10.64 -7.23 19.79
CA GLU A 118 11.82 -6.39 19.60
C GLU A 118 11.85 -5.73 18.22
N ILE A 119 11.42 -6.44 17.18
CA ILE A 119 11.22 -5.86 15.84
C ILE A 119 10.15 -4.77 15.90
N LEU A 120 9.01 -5.02 16.54
CA LEU A 120 7.94 -4.02 16.66
C LEU A 120 8.39 -2.78 17.46
N VAL A 121 9.20 -2.95 18.50
CA VAL A 121 9.81 -1.82 19.22
C VAL A 121 10.67 -0.97 18.27
N HIS A 122 11.44 -1.59 17.37
CA HIS A 122 12.23 -0.87 16.38
C HIS A 122 11.35 -0.10 15.38
N LEU A 123 10.26 -0.70 14.89
CA LEU A 123 9.31 -0.06 13.97
C LEU A 123 8.57 1.11 14.64
N GLN A 124 8.13 0.94 15.89
CA GLN A 124 7.41 1.95 16.67
C GLN A 124 8.29 3.14 17.09
N LYS A 125 9.61 2.99 17.07
CA LYS A 125 10.58 4.07 17.34
C LYS A 125 10.87 4.97 16.13
N GLN A 126 10.45 4.57 14.93
CA GLN A 126 10.58 5.43 13.75
C GLN A 126 9.77 6.72 13.93
N THR A 127 10.16 7.79 13.25
CA THR A 127 9.45 9.08 13.29
C THR A 127 9.08 9.48 11.85
N PRO A 128 7.82 9.26 11.41
CA PRO A 128 6.69 8.69 12.15
C PRO A 128 6.84 7.18 12.42
N PRO A 129 6.09 6.60 13.38
CA PRO A 129 6.17 5.16 13.68
C PRO A 129 5.70 4.34 12.48
N ILE A 130 6.31 3.17 12.28
CA ILE A 130 5.91 2.23 11.21
C ILE A 130 5.05 1.13 11.84
N ILE A 131 3.94 0.82 11.19
CA ILE A 131 3.01 -0.25 11.59
C ILE A 131 3.02 -1.31 10.48
N HIS A 132 3.24 -2.58 10.81
CA HIS A 132 3.34 -3.64 9.81
C HIS A 132 1.99 -4.01 9.19
N GLY A 133 0.93 -4.08 10.00
CA GLY A 133 -0.46 -4.22 9.54
C GLY A 133 -0.88 -5.59 9.00
N ASN A 134 0.01 -6.60 8.97
CA ASN A 134 -0.29 -7.94 8.45
C ASN A 134 0.59 -9.02 9.10
N ILE A 135 0.72 -8.99 10.43
CA ILE A 135 1.49 -10.00 11.17
C ILE A 135 0.69 -11.30 11.23
N LYS A 136 1.29 -12.40 10.78
CA LYS A 136 0.71 -13.75 10.73
C LYS A 136 1.82 -14.80 10.60
N PRO A 137 1.53 -16.10 10.81
CA PRO A 137 2.55 -17.15 10.68
C PRO A 137 3.32 -17.13 9.35
N GLU A 138 2.67 -16.83 8.23
CA GLU A 138 3.31 -16.79 6.91
C GLU A 138 4.40 -15.71 6.82
N ASN A 139 4.19 -14.57 7.49
CA ASN A 139 5.04 -13.38 7.42
C ASN A 139 6.13 -13.36 8.52
N ILE A 140 6.30 -14.45 9.27
CA ILE A 140 7.37 -14.60 10.25
C ILE A 140 8.21 -15.81 9.88
N LEU A 141 9.49 -15.57 9.59
CA LEU A 141 10.49 -16.63 9.40
C LEU A 141 11.17 -16.90 10.74
N VAL A 142 11.42 -18.17 11.04
CA VAL A 142 12.12 -18.58 12.25
C VAL A 142 13.33 -19.43 11.89
N ASP A 143 14.47 -18.97 12.37
CA ASP A 143 15.71 -19.72 12.37
C ASP A 143 15.84 -20.49 13.69
N THR A 144 15.95 -21.81 13.58
CA THR A 144 16.05 -22.74 14.72
C THR A 144 17.43 -23.40 14.85
N HIS A 145 18.35 -23.22 13.89
CA HIS A 145 19.56 -24.04 13.81
C HIS A 145 20.82 -23.29 13.38
N SER A 146 20.74 -22.04 12.93
CA SER A 146 21.96 -21.31 12.56
C SER A 146 22.61 -20.70 13.80
N HIS A 147 23.94 -20.87 13.88
CA HIS A 147 24.84 -20.18 14.84
C HIS A 147 24.85 -20.72 16.28
N GLY A 148 24.26 -21.88 16.55
CA GLY A 148 24.33 -22.52 17.88
C GLY A 148 23.46 -21.85 18.96
N GLU A 149 22.51 -21.00 18.54
CA GLU A 149 21.54 -20.35 19.41
C GLU A 149 20.58 -21.36 20.04
N ARG A 150 20.36 -21.23 21.34
CA ARG A 150 19.51 -22.17 22.12
C ARG A 150 18.02 -22.02 21.79
N PHE A 151 17.61 -20.86 21.27
CA PHE A 151 16.20 -20.54 21.06
C PHE A 151 15.97 -19.92 19.67
N PRO A 152 14.76 -20.10 19.10
CA PRO A 152 14.41 -19.57 17.79
C PRO A 152 14.53 -18.05 17.71
N ILE A 153 15.05 -17.57 16.59
CA ILE A 153 15.08 -16.14 16.26
C ILE A 153 14.08 -15.87 15.14
N ALA A 154 13.16 -14.94 15.40
CA ALA A 154 12.13 -14.54 14.45
C ALA A 154 12.59 -13.37 13.59
N HIS A 155 12.37 -13.46 12.28
CA HIS A 155 12.50 -12.40 11.28
C HIS A 155 11.11 -12.05 10.78
N LEU A 156 10.83 -10.76 10.63
CA LEU A 156 9.54 -10.26 10.15
C LEU A 156 9.69 -9.82 8.69
N ILE A 157 8.85 -10.33 7.80
CA ILE A 157 8.92 -10.12 6.35
C ILE A 157 7.58 -9.64 5.79
N ASN A 158 7.56 -9.23 4.51
CA ASN A 158 6.38 -8.84 3.75
C ASN A 158 5.69 -7.55 4.26
N PHE A 159 6.32 -6.40 3.93
CA PHE A 159 5.91 -5.07 4.37
C PHE A 159 4.91 -4.38 3.42
N GLY A 160 4.30 -5.09 2.46
CA GLY A 160 3.37 -4.48 1.50
C GLY A 160 2.10 -3.87 2.10
N SER A 161 1.71 -4.31 3.31
CA SER A 161 0.60 -3.75 4.08
C SER A 161 1.04 -2.70 5.12
N ALA A 162 2.34 -2.43 5.24
CA ALA A 162 2.86 -1.56 6.27
C ALA A 162 2.52 -0.08 6.01
N ARG A 163 2.39 0.70 7.08
CA ARG A 163 1.97 2.12 7.07
C ARG A 163 2.90 2.96 7.93
N ILE A 164 3.01 4.25 7.59
CA ILE A 164 3.80 5.24 8.32
C ILE A 164 2.84 6.20 9.03
N GLY A 165 2.97 6.35 10.36
CA GLY A 165 2.12 7.21 11.18
C GLY A 165 1.11 6.45 12.04
N ILE A 166 0.30 7.20 12.79
CA ILE A 166 -0.56 6.65 13.86
C ILE A 166 -2.02 6.47 13.41
N GLU A 167 -2.49 7.25 12.43
CA GLU A 167 -3.90 7.29 12.01
C GLU A 167 -4.04 7.52 10.50
N ASP A 168 -3.95 6.45 9.70
CA ASP A 168 -4.45 6.49 8.32
C ASP A 168 -5.92 6.04 8.31
N ILE A 169 -6.82 6.99 8.56
CA ILE A 169 -8.24 6.81 8.29
C ILE A 169 -8.44 6.93 6.77
N LEU A 170 -8.58 5.77 6.11
CA LEU A 170 -9.14 5.58 4.78
C LEU A 170 -8.53 6.40 3.62
N SER A 171 -7.69 5.72 2.84
CA SER A 171 -7.67 5.86 1.37
C SER A 171 -7.55 4.53 0.62
N ASP A 172 -6.95 3.50 1.22
CA ASP A 172 -6.54 2.28 0.50
C ASP A 172 -7.17 0.98 1.06
N GLY A 173 -8.51 0.89 1.11
CA GLY A 173 -9.23 -0.35 1.42
C GLY A 173 -8.91 -1.03 2.78
N ILE A 174 -9.54 -2.18 3.04
CA ILE A 174 -9.20 -3.05 4.18
C ILE A 174 -8.07 -3.98 3.71
N SER A 175 -6.88 -3.83 4.29
CA SER A 175 -5.71 -4.68 4.02
C SER A 175 -5.34 -5.46 5.29
N GLY A 176 -5.06 -6.76 5.15
CA GLY A 176 -4.71 -7.65 6.24
C GLY A 176 -5.34 -9.04 6.10
N THR A 177 -4.88 -10.00 6.89
CA THR A 177 -5.39 -11.38 6.82
C THR A 177 -6.52 -11.61 7.83
N PRO A 178 -7.73 -11.99 7.38
CA PRO A 178 -8.88 -12.12 8.27
C PRO A 178 -8.63 -13.10 9.43
N GLY A 179 -8.99 -12.70 10.65
CA GLY A 179 -8.73 -13.46 11.88
C GLY A 179 -7.39 -13.16 12.56
N PHE A 180 -6.44 -12.53 11.85
CA PHE A 180 -5.27 -11.88 12.44
C PHE A 180 -5.41 -10.36 12.52
N MET A 181 -6.31 -9.78 11.72
CA MET A 181 -6.67 -8.36 11.82
C MET A 181 -7.31 -8.05 13.17
N SER A 182 -6.90 -6.92 13.76
CA SER A 182 -7.60 -6.36 14.93
C SER A 182 -9.04 -5.97 14.58
N PRO A 183 -9.97 -5.94 15.55
CA PRO A 183 -11.37 -5.61 15.27
C PRO A 183 -11.55 -4.24 14.61
N GLU A 184 -10.80 -3.23 15.04
CA GLU A 184 -10.82 -1.90 14.41
C GLU A 184 -10.36 -1.95 12.95
N GLN A 185 -9.33 -2.74 12.64
CA GLN A 185 -8.84 -2.92 11.27
C GLN A 185 -9.87 -3.63 10.39
N GLU A 186 -10.53 -4.68 10.88
CA GLU A 186 -11.54 -5.42 10.12
C GLU A 186 -12.86 -4.63 9.96
N LEU A 187 -13.24 -3.83 10.96
CA LEU A 187 -14.51 -3.08 10.95
C LEU A 187 -14.44 -1.76 10.18
N ASN A 188 -13.35 -1.01 10.29
CA ASN A 188 -13.25 0.32 9.70
C ASN A 188 -11.90 0.64 9.04
N GLY A 189 -11.00 -0.35 8.93
CA GLY A 189 -9.71 -0.19 8.24
C GLY A 189 -8.64 0.56 9.05
N THR A 190 -8.91 0.90 10.31
CA THR A 190 -7.94 1.61 11.16
C THR A 190 -6.80 0.68 11.56
N VAL A 191 -5.57 1.06 11.22
CA VAL A 191 -4.35 0.32 11.55
C VAL A 191 -3.51 1.18 12.49
N THR A 192 -3.19 0.65 13.67
CA THR A 192 -2.43 1.35 14.72
C THR A 192 -1.27 0.48 15.22
N ILE A 193 -0.36 1.06 16.02
CA ILE A 193 0.69 0.30 16.70
C ILE A 193 0.13 -0.82 17.60
N ASN A 194 -1.11 -0.68 18.10
CA ASN A 194 -1.81 -1.69 18.91
C ASN A 194 -2.46 -2.78 18.05
N SER A 195 -2.65 -2.54 16.76
CA SER A 195 -3.15 -3.54 15.81
C SER A 195 -2.09 -4.62 15.59
N ASP A 196 -0.80 -4.26 15.46
CA ASP A 196 0.31 -5.22 15.37
C ASP A 196 0.41 -6.12 16.62
N LEU A 197 0.11 -5.58 17.81
CA LEU A 197 0.10 -6.37 19.05
C LEU A 197 -1.02 -7.42 19.03
N TYR A 198 -2.21 -7.06 18.56
CA TYR A 198 -3.30 -8.01 18.39
C TYR A 198 -2.92 -9.11 17.40
N SER A 199 -2.39 -8.73 16.24
CA SER A 199 -1.99 -9.69 15.20
C SER A 199 -0.89 -10.65 15.67
N LEU A 200 0.07 -10.17 16.46
CA LEU A 200 1.06 -11.03 17.11
C LEU A 200 0.39 -11.97 18.13
N GLY A 201 -0.52 -11.48 18.97
CA GLY A 201 -1.25 -12.31 19.93
C GLY A 201 -2.06 -13.43 19.23
N ALA A 202 -2.79 -13.10 18.17
CA ALA A 202 -3.51 -14.08 17.34
C ALA A 202 -2.56 -15.10 16.70
N THR A 203 -1.38 -14.66 16.25
CA THR A 203 -0.31 -15.54 15.74
C THR A 203 0.17 -16.52 16.81
N LEU A 204 0.40 -16.06 18.04
CA LEU A 204 0.82 -16.95 19.14
C LEU A 204 -0.27 -17.95 19.52
N ILE A 205 -1.54 -17.54 19.54
CA ILE A 205 -2.68 -18.44 19.77
C ILE A 205 -2.75 -19.51 18.67
N CYS A 206 -2.55 -19.12 17.42
CA CYS A 206 -2.47 -20.04 16.28
C CYS A 206 -1.42 -21.14 16.51
N LEU A 207 -0.20 -20.76 16.93
CA LEU A 207 0.89 -21.70 17.23
C LEU A 207 0.57 -22.60 18.43
N LEU A 208 0.11 -22.01 19.54
CA LEU A 208 -0.14 -22.73 20.79
C LEU A 208 -1.28 -23.77 20.66
N THR A 209 -2.24 -23.50 19.77
CA THR A 209 -3.36 -24.43 19.50
C THR A 209 -3.05 -25.41 18.38
N GLY A 210 -1.94 -25.24 17.64
CA GLY A 210 -1.67 -26.00 16.42
C GLY A 210 -2.70 -25.75 15.30
N THR A 211 -3.43 -24.64 15.36
CA THR A 211 -4.45 -24.28 14.37
C THR A 211 -3.75 -23.81 13.09
N ARG A 212 -4.27 -24.19 11.92
CA ARG A 212 -3.78 -23.62 10.65
C ARG A 212 -4.21 -22.16 10.55
N SER A 213 -3.39 -21.30 9.96
CA SER A 213 -3.71 -19.87 9.80
C SER A 213 -5.07 -19.63 9.14
N THR A 214 -5.45 -20.46 8.16
CA THR A 214 -6.75 -20.39 7.46
C THR A 214 -7.95 -20.69 8.34
N ASP A 215 -7.74 -21.35 9.49
CA ASP A 215 -8.78 -21.79 10.40
C ASP A 215 -8.88 -20.91 11.67
N ILE A 216 -8.02 -19.90 11.83
CA ILE A 216 -7.93 -19.09 13.06
C ILE A 216 -9.26 -18.39 13.42
N LYS A 217 -10.05 -17.99 12.42
CA LYS A 217 -11.37 -17.36 12.61
C LYS A 217 -12.34 -18.23 13.40
N LYS A 218 -12.16 -19.56 13.42
CA LYS A 218 -13.00 -20.48 14.18
C LYS A 218 -12.76 -20.40 15.69
N LEU A 219 -11.65 -19.81 16.13
CA LEU A 219 -11.30 -19.65 17.54
C LEU A 219 -11.83 -18.34 18.14
N ILE A 220 -12.38 -17.46 17.30
CA ILE A 220 -12.84 -16.12 17.68
C ILE A 220 -14.36 -16.14 17.80
N ASP A 221 -14.89 -15.61 18.91
CA ASP A 221 -16.34 -15.45 19.07
C ASP A 221 -16.89 -14.22 18.31
N ARG A 222 -18.21 -14.02 18.36
CA ARG A 222 -18.88 -12.88 17.67
C ARG A 222 -18.45 -11.51 18.20
N ASN A 223 -17.83 -11.45 19.36
CA ASN A 223 -17.36 -10.24 20.03
C ASN A 223 -15.83 -10.08 19.88
N TYR A 224 -15.21 -10.81 18.94
CA TYR A 224 -13.78 -10.82 18.69
C TYR A 224 -12.91 -11.36 19.83
N ASN A 225 -13.48 -12.10 20.79
CA ASN A 225 -12.68 -12.66 21.88
C ASN A 225 -12.09 -14.01 21.53
N PHE A 226 -10.83 -14.20 21.89
CA PHE A 226 -10.22 -15.51 22.05
C PHE A 226 -10.43 -16.00 23.48
N ASN A 227 -11.07 -17.16 23.66
CA ASN A 227 -11.18 -17.78 24.99
C ASN A 227 -9.90 -18.57 25.30
N VAL A 228 -8.79 -17.87 25.54
CA VAL A 228 -7.45 -18.45 25.69
C VAL A 228 -7.44 -19.52 26.80
N LYS A 229 -8.07 -19.24 27.95
CA LYS A 229 -8.12 -20.22 29.06
C LYS A 229 -8.83 -21.52 28.69
N LYS A 230 -9.90 -21.46 27.88
CA LYS A 230 -10.60 -22.66 27.39
C LYS A 230 -9.80 -23.40 26.31
N LEU A 231 -9.14 -22.66 25.42
CA LEU A 231 -8.35 -23.22 24.33
C LEU A 231 -7.07 -23.90 24.85
N MET A 232 -6.48 -23.36 25.92
CA MET A 232 -5.17 -23.74 26.43
C MET A 232 -5.17 -23.74 27.98
N PRO A 233 -5.93 -24.65 28.63
CA PRO A 233 -6.04 -24.70 30.09
C PRO A 233 -4.70 -24.87 30.82
N GLN A 234 -3.72 -25.47 30.14
CA GLN A 234 -2.38 -25.79 30.61
C GLN A 234 -1.43 -24.58 30.74
N LEU A 235 -1.76 -23.42 30.15
CA LEU A 235 -0.92 -22.21 30.26
C LEU A 235 -0.92 -21.63 31.68
N SER A 236 0.21 -21.03 32.07
CA SER A 236 0.28 -20.28 33.33
C SER A 236 -0.73 -19.13 33.32
N THR A 237 -1.29 -18.82 34.50
CA THR A 237 -2.29 -17.74 34.64
C THR A 237 -1.74 -16.40 34.18
N LEU A 238 -0.48 -16.08 34.53
CA LEU A 238 0.17 -14.84 34.13
C LEU A 238 0.37 -14.73 32.62
N PHE A 239 0.76 -15.84 31.96
CA PHE A 239 0.93 -15.83 30.51
C PHE A 239 -0.42 -15.75 29.79
N THR A 240 -1.45 -16.42 30.32
CA THR A 240 -2.83 -16.33 29.82
C THR A 240 -3.31 -14.88 29.85
N MET A 241 -3.15 -14.19 31.00
CA MET A 241 -3.52 -12.78 31.14
C MET A 241 -2.73 -11.87 30.19
N TRP A 242 -1.44 -12.12 30.01
CA TRP A 242 -0.60 -11.38 29.08
C TRP A 242 -1.09 -11.55 27.63
N LEU A 243 -1.41 -12.78 27.22
CA LEU A 243 -1.86 -13.09 25.87
C LEU A 243 -3.27 -12.54 25.60
N GLU A 244 -4.19 -12.67 26.56
CA GLU A 244 -5.54 -12.07 26.49
C GLU A 244 -5.46 -10.55 26.38
N LYS A 245 -4.50 -9.91 27.07
CA LYS A 245 -4.25 -8.48 26.93
C LYS A 245 -3.74 -8.09 25.54
N MET A 246 -2.89 -8.91 24.91
CA MET A 246 -2.44 -8.68 23.53
C MET A 246 -3.62 -8.70 22.55
N VAL A 247 -4.56 -9.63 22.71
CA VAL A 247 -5.70 -9.84 21.79
C VAL A 247 -7.02 -9.23 22.27
N SER A 248 -6.99 -8.28 23.21
CA SER A 248 -8.22 -7.65 23.68
C SER A 248 -8.96 -6.97 22.52
N PRO A 249 -10.29 -7.17 22.35
CA PRO A 249 -11.01 -6.56 21.25
C PRO A 249 -10.92 -5.04 21.24
N ASN A 250 -11.00 -4.43 22.42
CA ASN A 250 -10.85 -2.99 22.61
C ASN A 250 -9.36 -2.63 22.68
N SER A 251 -8.91 -1.79 21.75
CA SER A 251 -7.51 -1.36 21.64
C SER A 251 -7.00 -0.64 22.88
N LYS A 252 -7.88 0.02 23.66
CA LYS A 252 -7.52 0.69 24.93
C LYS A 252 -7.16 -0.27 26.06
N ASP A 253 -7.64 -1.51 25.98
CA ASP A 253 -7.38 -2.54 26.98
C ASP A 253 -6.10 -3.34 26.66
N ARG A 254 -5.51 -3.14 25.47
CA ARG A 254 -4.23 -3.74 25.08
C ARG A 254 -3.04 -3.03 25.75
N PHE A 255 -1.84 -3.55 25.54
CA PHE A 255 -0.63 -2.81 25.90
C PHE A 255 -0.51 -1.53 25.08
N GLU A 256 0.03 -0.48 25.69
CA GLU A 256 0.22 0.83 25.04
C GLU A 256 1.17 0.76 23.84
N ASN A 257 2.16 -0.13 23.89
CA ASN A 257 3.15 -0.33 22.83
C ASN A 257 3.90 -1.67 23.01
N ALA A 258 4.73 -2.03 22.04
CA ALA A 258 5.51 -3.27 22.07
C ALA A 258 6.54 -3.31 23.22
N ALA A 259 7.06 -2.16 23.64
CA ALA A 259 8.02 -2.07 24.75
C ALA A 259 7.37 -2.43 26.10
N ALA A 260 6.12 -2.02 26.32
CA ALA A 260 5.33 -2.41 27.48
C ALA A 260 4.99 -3.91 27.45
N ALA A 261 4.60 -4.43 26.28
CA ALA A 261 4.27 -5.84 26.10
C ALA A 261 5.48 -6.76 26.38
N ILE A 262 6.67 -6.44 25.84
CA ILE A 262 7.88 -7.24 26.05
C ILE A 262 8.39 -7.17 27.50
N ALA A 263 8.30 -6.01 28.15
CA ALA A 263 8.68 -5.85 29.56
C ALA A 263 7.82 -6.72 30.48
N ALA A 264 6.51 -6.79 30.19
CA ALA A 264 5.58 -7.66 30.92
C ALA A 264 5.82 -9.15 30.64
N LEU A 265 6.24 -9.54 29.44
CA LEU A 265 6.42 -10.95 29.04
C LEU A 265 7.65 -11.60 29.66
N LYS A 266 8.80 -10.90 29.67
CA LYS A 266 10.10 -11.45 30.08
C LYS A 266 10.08 -12.21 31.42
N PRO A 267 9.48 -11.71 32.51
CA PRO A 267 9.49 -12.40 33.81
C PRO A 267 8.51 -13.58 33.93
N ILE A 268 7.59 -13.78 32.98
CA ILE A 268 6.49 -14.73 33.11
C ILE A 268 6.89 -16.14 32.64
N PRO A 269 6.80 -17.20 33.47
CA PRO A 269 6.95 -18.58 32.98
C PRO A 269 5.74 -18.99 32.13
N MET A 270 5.97 -19.75 31.05
CA MET A 270 4.90 -20.20 30.14
C MET A 270 3.98 -21.26 30.76
N PHE A 271 4.56 -22.19 31.54
CA PHE A 271 3.90 -23.34 32.16
C PHE A 271 4.36 -23.52 33.61
N GLY A 272 3.48 -24.06 34.47
CA GLY A 272 3.82 -24.43 35.86
C GLY A 272 3.60 -23.34 36.91
N ASP A 273 3.51 -23.78 38.17
CA ASP A 273 2.82 -23.13 39.29
C ASP A 273 3.62 -21.99 39.96
N ALA A 274 2.92 -20.98 40.46
CA ALA A 274 3.49 -19.78 41.10
C ALA A 274 4.23 -20.05 42.43
N THR A 275 4.39 -21.32 42.81
CA THR A 275 4.88 -21.78 44.12
C THR A 275 6.39 -21.67 44.29
N ASN A 276 7.18 -21.58 43.21
CA ASN A 276 8.64 -21.38 43.32
C ASN A 276 9.10 -19.91 43.47
N PHE A 277 8.20 -18.94 43.33
CA PHE A 277 8.55 -17.53 43.56
C PHE A 277 8.60 -17.13 45.04
N ARG A 278 7.98 -17.92 45.93
CA ARG A 278 7.98 -17.65 47.39
C ARG A 278 9.35 -17.91 48.04
N ASN A 279 10.17 -18.80 47.47
CA ASN A 279 11.47 -19.18 48.04
C ASN A 279 12.62 -18.23 47.65
N LEU A 280 12.47 -17.43 46.58
CA LEU A 280 13.48 -16.43 46.22
C LEU A 280 13.39 -15.16 47.10
N ALA A 281 12.22 -14.89 47.68
CA ALA A 281 11.97 -13.74 48.56
C ALA A 281 12.52 -13.92 49.99
N MET A 282 12.92 -15.14 50.39
CA MET A 282 13.43 -15.43 51.75
C MET A 282 14.96 -15.55 51.84
N ALA A 283 15.70 -15.39 50.74
CA ALA A 283 17.16 -15.55 50.73
C ALA A 283 17.96 -14.23 50.94
N ILE A 284 17.29 -13.09 51.10
CA ILE A 284 17.96 -11.79 51.31
C ILE A 284 17.87 -11.42 52.80
N LYS A 285 18.97 -11.62 53.54
CA LYS A 285 19.11 -11.15 54.93
C LYS A 285 19.09 -9.60 54.99
N PRO A 286 18.49 -8.99 56.01
CA PRO A 286 18.44 -7.53 56.14
C PRO A 286 19.76 -7.01 56.73
N VAL A 287 20.38 -6.03 56.07
CA VAL A 287 21.45 -5.22 56.67
C VAL A 287 20.82 -3.99 57.31
N LYS A 288 21.09 -3.80 58.62
CA LYS A 288 20.70 -2.61 59.40
C LYS A 288 21.61 -1.42 59.04
N THR A 289 21.05 -0.24 58.77
CA THR A 289 21.28 1.02 59.53
C THR A 289 20.60 2.26 58.89
N SER A 290 19.79 2.92 59.72
CA SER A 290 19.48 4.38 59.86
C SER A 290 19.09 5.27 58.67
N ALA A 291 17.77 5.53 58.60
CA ALA A 291 17.07 6.83 58.54
C ALA A 291 17.65 8.02 57.71
N ILE A 292 16.94 8.43 56.66
CA ILE A 292 16.04 9.61 56.62
C ILE A 292 15.10 9.47 55.40
N VAL A 293 13.85 9.90 55.59
CA VAL A 293 12.63 9.54 54.84
C VAL A 293 12.48 10.31 53.52
N GLY A 294 12.17 9.58 52.44
CA GLY A 294 11.76 10.11 51.13
C GLY A 294 11.69 8.97 50.10
N MET A 295 10.63 8.17 50.16
CA MET A 295 10.48 6.89 49.46
C MET A 295 10.63 6.99 47.93
N ALA A 296 11.69 6.39 47.40
CA ALA A 296 11.72 5.76 46.09
C ALA A 296 11.88 4.24 46.28
N SER A 297 11.33 3.46 45.34
CA SER A 297 11.56 2.01 45.14
C SER A 297 10.82 0.98 46.04
N ILE A 298 9.50 0.84 45.82
CA ILE A 298 8.83 -0.46 45.69
C ILE A 298 7.84 -0.35 44.50
N ALA A 299 8.38 -0.35 43.28
CA ALA A 299 7.61 -0.24 42.05
C ALA A 299 7.66 -1.56 41.28
N ALA A 300 6.86 -2.55 41.69
CA ALA A 300 6.63 -3.76 40.89
C ALA A 300 5.40 -4.62 41.29
N LEU A 301 4.73 -4.37 42.42
CA LEU A 301 3.71 -5.32 42.93
C LEU A 301 2.38 -4.67 43.38
N ALA A 302 2.05 -3.48 42.88
CA ALA A 302 0.85 -2.73 43.30
C ALA A 302 0.00 -2.13 42.15
N ILE A 303 -0.10 -2.78 40.98
CA ILE A 303 -0.96 -2.29 39.87
C ILE A 303 -2.19 -3.20 39.60
N LEU A 304 -2.36 -4.32 40.30
CA LEU A 304 -3.46 -5.26 40.02
C LEU A 304 -4.67 -5.19 40.98
N ALA A 305 -4.78 -4.19 41.86
CA ALA A 305 -5.89 -4.15 42.80
C ALA A 305 -6.31 -2.75 43.30
N THR A 306 -6.64 -1.80 42.42
CA THR A 306 -7.43 -0.60 42.79
C THR A 306 -8.24 0.00 41.62
N SER A 307 -8.95 -0.82 40.84
CA SER A 307 -9.87 -0.31 39.79
C SER A 307 -11.35 -0.41 40.16
N LEU A 308 -11.69 -0.64 41.42
CA LEU A 308 -13.06 -0.60 41.91
C LEU A 308 -13.09 0.12 43.27
N THR A 309 -13.89 1.20 43.35
CA THR A 309 -14.28 1.99 44.55
C THR A 309 -13.52 3.28 44.92
N VAL A 310 -13.47 4.29 44.05
CA VAL A 310 -13.63 5.72 44.46
C VAL A 310 -14.16 6.54 43.26
N PHE A 311 -15.47 6.68 43.12
CA PHE A 311 -16.09 7.77 42.32
C PHE A 311 -17.48 8.08 42.89
N ARG A 312 -17.52 8.60 44.12
CA ARG A 312 -18.70 9.23 44.73
C ARG A 312 -18.27 10.16 45.87
N GLN A 313 -17.65 11.30 45.52
CA GLN A 313 -17.70 12.58 46.27
C GLN A 313 -16.71 13.56 45.66
N GLN A 314 -17.16 14.28 44.63
CA GLN A 314 -16.82 15.70 44.40
C GLN A 314 -17.86 16.26 43.44
N ARG A 315 -19.12 16.21 43.89
CA ARG A 315 -20.19 17.12 43.45
C ARG A 315 -20.53 17.96 44.66
N GLN A 316 -19.95 19.16 44.75
CA GLN A 316 -20.63 20.37 45.24
C GLN A 316 -19.66 21.56 45.23
N GLN A 317 -20.12 22.62 44.55
CA GLN A 317 -19.72 24.03 44.67
C GLN A 317 -18.35 24.45 44.11
N THR A 318 -18.35 24.87 42.85
CA THR A 318 -18.44 26.31 42.53
C THR A 318 -19.44 26.50 41.39
N ASN A 319 -20.45 27.34 41.62
CA ASN A 319 -21.55 27.64 40.70
C ASN A 319 -21.36 29.06 40.15
N SER A 320 -21.73 29.21 38.86
CA SER A 320 -22.24 30.40 38.15
C SER A 320 -21.33 30.97 37.04
N PRO A 321 -21.91 31.45 35.92
CA PRO A 321 -22.90 30.77 35.08
C PRO A 321 -22.39 30.58 33.64
N ILE A 322 -22.93 29.55 32.98
CA ILE A 322 -22.77 29.30 31.55
C ILE A 322 -23.54 30.39 30.81
N THR A 323 -22.82 31.24 30.09
CA THR A 323 -23.38 31.95 28.93
C THR A 323 -23.12 31.07 27.71
N GLU A 324 -24.19 30.67 27.03
CA GLU A 324 -24.15 30.07 25.71
C GLU A 324 -23.26 30.93 24.79
N ARG A 325 -22.14 30.37 24.30
CA ARG A 325 -21.42 30.97 23.18
C ARG A 325 -21.90 30.29 21.90
N THR A 326 -22.66 31.06 21.15
CA THR A 326 -22.82 30.97 19.70
C THR A 326 -21.48 30.74 18.98
N PRO A 327 -21.46 30.21 17.75
CA PRO A 327 -20.24 29.98 16.98
C PRO A 327 -19.53 31.32 16.71
N GLN A 328 -18.60 31.67 17.59
CA GLN A 328 -17.68 32.78 17.39
C GLN A 328 -16.58 32.31 16.45
N GLU A 329 -16.66 32.85 15.24
CA GLU A 329 -15.57 33.12 14.31
C GLU A 329 -14.19 32.89 14.93
N ILE A 330 -13.51 31.85 14.46
CA ILE A 330 -12.07 31.74 14.64
C ILE A 330 -11.48 32.97 13.95
N ALA A 331 -11.09 33.94 14.77
CA ALA A 331 -10.36 35.10 14.35
C ALA A 331 -9.13 34.63 13.57
N ILE A 332 -9.18 34.87 12.26
CA ILE A 332 -8.00 34.96 11.41
C ILE A 332 -7.05 35.91 12.14
N GLN A 333 -5.99 35.38 12.75
CA GLN A 333 -4.83 36.18 13.06
C GLN A 333 -4.34 36.72 11.72
N LYS A 334 -4.72 37.95 11.42
CA LYS A 334 -4.06 38.79 10.42
C LYS A 334 -2.60 38.89 10.86
N ILE A 335 -1.77 37.96 10.39
CA ILE A 335 -0.35 38.22 10.18
C ILE A 335 -0.32 39.24 9.05
N SER A 336 -0.41 40.50 9.47
CA SER A 336 -0.29 41.68 8.66
C SER A 336 1.00 41.62 7.83
N GLY A 337 0.88 41.38 6.53
CA GLY A 337 1.85 41.86 5.53
C GLY A 337 2.50 40.83 4.60
N LYS A 338 2.32 39.52 4.77
CA LYS A 338 2.89 38.53 3.83
C LYS A 338 1.86 38.13 2.77
N SER A 339 2.29 38.11 1.49
CA SER A 339 1.43 37.61 0.42
C SER A 339 1.14 36.12 0.63
N VAL A 340 -0.02 35.63 0.17
CA VAL A 340 -0.39 34.19 0.23
C VAL A 340 0.70 33.31 -0.40
N VAL A 341 1.38 33.82 -1.42
CA VAL A 341 2.54 33.16 -2.06
C VAL A 341 3.72 33.02 -1.10
N GLU A 342 3.99 34.04 -0.28
CA GLU A 342 5.09 34.01 0.69
C GLU A 342 4.80 33.05 1.85
N GLN A 343 3.54 32.97 2.27
CA GLN A 343 3.10 31.94 3.22
C GLN A 343 3.35 30.55 2.64
N LEU A 344 2.85 30.27 1.43
CA LEU A 344 3.06 28.99 0.78
C LEU A 344 4.55 28.63 0.62
N ARG A 345 5.41 29.61 0.29
CA ARG A 345 6.87 29.41 0.19
C ARG A 345 7.53 29.06 1.52
N THR A 346 7.01 29.57 2.63
CA THR A 346 7.66 29.43 3.94
C THR A 346 7.12 28.24 4.72
N THR A 347 5.84 27.94 4.60
CA THR A 347 5.18 26.88 5.36
C THR A 347 4.91 25.63 4.54
N GLY A 348 4.86 25.73 3.21
CA GLY A 348 4.34 24.67 2.35
C GLY A 348 2.83 24.46 2.45
N GLU A 349 2.12 25.27 3.24
CA GLU A 349 0.71 25.05 3.58
C GLU A 349 -0.18 26.22 3.17
N CYS A 350 -1.23 25.92 2.40
CA CYS A 350 -2.19 26.88 1.86
C CYS A 350 -3.51 26.19 1.48
N GLN A 351 -4.24 25.66 2.47
CA GLN A 351 -5.55 25.05 2.22
C GLN A 351 -6.60 26.10 1.82
N GLY A 352 -7.37 25.83 0.77
CA GLY A 352 -8.49 26.69 0.33
C GLY A 352 -8.08 28.08 -0.14
N CYS A 353 -6.79 28.33 -0.33
CA CYS A 353 -6.29 29.67 -0.56
C CYS A 353 -6.46 30.11 -2.02
N ASN A 354 -6.52 31.43 -2.23
CA ASN A 354 -6.64 32.02 -3.55
C ASN A 354 -5.25 32.33 -4.13
N LEU A 355 -4.85 31.56 -5.13
CA LEU A 355 -3.61 31.68 -5.89
C LEU A 355 -3.91 31.87 -7.39
N ARG A 356 -5.06 32.45 -7.73
CA ARG A 356 -5.49 32.66 -9.11
C ARG A 356 -4.48 33.51 -9.86
N GLY A 357 -3.99 33.01 -10.99
CA GLY A 357 -3.00 33.69 -11.81
C GLY A 357 -1.65 33.93 -11.12
N ALA A 358 -1.42 33.36 -9.92
CA ALA A 358 -0.18 33.57 -9.19
C ALA A 358 1.01 33.01 -9.98
N ASN A 359 2.16 33.68 -9.85
CA ASN A 359 3.41 33.22 -10.44
C ASN A 359 4.19 32.38 -9.43
N LEU A 360 4.18 31.08 -9.65
CA LEU A 360 4.77 30.05 -8.81
C LEU A 360 5.79 29.18 -9.58
N ALA A 361 6.26 29.66 -10.73
CA ALA A 361 7.17 28.91 -11.59
C ALA A 361 8.51 28.60 -10.87
N ALA A 362 8.99 27.38 -11.07
CA ALA A 362 10.26 26.85 -10.56
C ALA A 362 10.43 26.94 -9.03
N ILE A 363 9.35 27.16 -8.28
CA ILE A 363 9.39 27.10 -6.83
C ILE A 363 9.57 25.63 -6.41
N LYS A 364 10.34 25.42 -5.34
CA LYS A 364 10.51 24.10 -4.73
C LYS A 364 9.75 24.01 -3.42
N ILE A 365 8.59 23.36 -3.43
CA ILE A 365 7.79 23.07 -2.25
C ILE A 365 7.29 21.63 -2.38
N GLU A 366 8.16 20.69 -2.01
CA GLU A 366 7.77 19.29 -1.87
C GLU A 366 6.76 19.17 -0.71
N ASP A 367 5.88 18.17 -0.75
CA ASP A 367 4.85 17.88 0.25
C ASP A 367 3.83 19.00 0.52
N ALA A 368 3.71 19.96 -0.41
CA ALA A 368 2.82 21.12 -0.25
C ALA A 368 1.37 20.73 0.07
N TYR A 369 0.76 21.37 1.06
CA TYR A 369 -0.64 21.19 1.43
C TYR A 369 -1.53 22.25 0.76
N LEU A 370 -2.06 21.91 -0.42
CA LEU A 370 -2.81 22.79 -1.33
C LEU A 370 -4.24 22.29 -1.58
N ARG A 371 -4.83 21.55 -0.64
CA ARG A 371 -6.20 21.05 -0.77
C ARG A 371 -7.17 22.21 -0.96
N GLU A 372 -8.09 22.05 -1.91
CA GLU A 372 -9.13 23.05 -2.24
C GLU A 372 -8.57 24.42 -2.68
N ALA A 373 -7.26 24.54 -2.93
CA ALA A 373 -6.66 25.80 -3.36
C ALA A 373 -7.15 26.20 -4.77
N ASP A 374 -7.36 27.50 -4.98
CA ASP A 374 -7.72 28.05 -6.28
C ASP A 374 -6.48 28.54 -7.03
N LEU A 375 -5.96 27.68 -7.91
CA LEU A 375 -4.80 27.88 -8.78
C LEU A 375 -5.21 28.19 -10.23
N PHE A 376 -6.43 28.69 -10.45
CA PHE A 376 -6.94 28.98 -11.78
C PHE A 376 -5.97 29.85 -12.58
N LYS A 377 -5.53 29.36 -13.74
CA LYS A 377 -4.55 30.04 -14.62
C LYS A 377 -3.22 30.43 -13.94
N ALA A 378 -2.87 29.84 -12.80
CA ALA A 378 -1.58 30.08 -12.15
C ALA A 378 -0.42 29.64 -13.05
N ASN A 379 0.72 30.33 -12.95
CA ASN A 379 1.95 29.92 -13.61
C ASN A 379 2.76 29.02 -12.69
N LEU A 380 2.74 27.71 -12.95
CA LEU A 380 3.36 26.63 -12.18
C LEU A 380 4.44 25.91 -13.01
N ARG A 381 5.01 26.56 -14.02
CA ARG A 381 6.01 25.92 -14.90
C ARG A 381 7.22 25.47 -14.10
N GLY A 382 7.61 24.20 -14.28
CA GLY A 382 8.77 23.62 -13.61
C GLY A 382 8.70 23.62 -12.09
N ILE A 383 7.51 23.78 -11.49
CA ILE A 383 7.36 23.75 -10.03
C ILE A 383 7.69 22.34 -9.51
N GLU A 384 8.34 22.25 -8.35
CA GLU A 384 8.52 20.99 -7.62
C GLU A 384 7.43 20.87 -6.57
N LEU A 385 6.47 19.97 -6.82
CA LEU A 385 5.31 19.64 -5.99
C LEU A 385 5.23 18.11 -5.80
N ARG A 386 6.38 17.45 -5.60
CA ARG A 386 6.43 16.02 -5.26
C ARG A 386 5.60 15.78 -4.01
N GLU A 387 4.78 14.72 -4.03
CA GLU A 387 3.95 14.28 -2.90
C GLU A 387 2.94 15.33 -2.39
N ALA A 388 2.77 16.45 -3.12
CA ALA A 388 1.86 17.53 -2.76
C ALA A 388 0.40 17.06 -2.70
N ARG A 389 -0.36 17.63 -1.76
CA ARG A 389 -1.78 17.36 -1.53
C ARG A 389 -2.63 18.44 -2.20
N LEU A 390 -3.15 18.14 -3.38
CA LEU A 390 -3.92 19.02 -4.27
C LEU A 390 -5.37 18.56 -4.45
N GLN A 391 -5.89 17.74 -3.53
CA GLN A 391 -7.26 17.23 -3.63
C GLN A 391 -8.26 18.37 -3.70
N ASN A 392 -9.22 18.26 -4.62
CA ASN A 392 -10.24 19.28 -4.90
C ASN A 392 -9.68 20.67 -5.32
N ALA A 393 -8.40 20.79 -5.63
CA ALA A 393 -7.82 22.06 -6.06
C ALA A 393 -8.33 22.44 -7.47
N ASN A 394 -8.49 23.74 -7.71
CA ASN A 394 -8.85 24.27 -9.03
C ASN A 394 -7.60 24.73 -9.78
N LEU A 395 -7.07 23.89 -10.66
CA LEU A 395 -5.95 24.21 -11.56
C LEU A 395 -6.40 24.46 -13.00
N LYS A 396 -7.68 24.79 -13.22
CA LYS A 396 -8.22 24.96 -14.58
C LYS A 396 -7.42 26.04 -15.33
N GLY A 397 -6.89 25.67 -16.49
CA GLY A 397 -6.05 26.54 -17.32
C GLY A 397 -4.67 26.90 -16.74
N ALA A 398 -4.23 26.26 -15.65
CA ALA A 398 -2.90 26.49 -15.08
C ALA A 398 -1.78 26.03 -16.01
N GLN A 399 -0.61 26.64 -15.86
CA GLN A 399 0.58 26.38 -16.69
C GLN A 399 1.56 25.52 -15.89
N LEU A 400 1.58 24.21 -16.15
CA LEU A 400 2.31 23.17 -15.41
C LEU A 400 3.40 22.52 -16.27
N GLN A 401 3.87 23.16 -17.34
CA GLN A 401 4.87 22.58 -18.23
C GLN A 401 6.14 22.24 -17.45
N GLY A 402 6.61 20.99 -17.60
CA GLY A 402 7.77 20.49 -16.87
C GLY A 402 7.63 20.44 -15.35
N ALA A 403 6.43 20.63 -14.78
CA ALA A 403 6.21 20.51 -13.34
C ALA A 403 6.50 19.09 -12.86
N ASN A 404 7.03 18.97 -11.65
CA ASN A 404 7.29 17.70 -10.99
C ASN A 404 6.21 17.45 -9.92
N LEU A 405 5.32 16.52 -10.22
CA LEU A 405 4.14 16.12 -9.46
C LEU A 405 4.21 14.62 -9.12
N ILE A 406 5.42 14.05 -9.00
CA ILE A 406 5.59 12.64 -8.64
C ILE A 406 4.84 12.37 -7.33
N LYS A 407 4.03 11.32 -7.30
CA LYS A 407 3.21 10.91 -6.15
C LYS A 407 2.25 12.00 -5.61
N ALA A 408 2.02 13.08 -6.34
CA ALA A 408 1.07 14.10 -5.92
C ALA A 408 -0.36 13.53 -5.83
N LYS A 409 -1.12 14.00 -4.84
CA LYS A 409 -2.51 13.61 -4.58
C LYS A 409 -3.46 14.65 -5.20
N LEU A 410 -3.99 14.37 -6.39
CA LEU A 410 -4.79 15.26 -7.24
C LEU A 410 -6.26 14.81 -7.34
N GLN A 411 -6.73 13.94 -6.46
CA GLN A 411 -8.09 13.40 -6.51
C GLN A 411 -9.12 14.53 -6.58
N GLN A 412 -10.08 14.40 -7.50
CA GLN A 412 -11.15 15.37 -7.73
C GLN A 412 -10.69 16.79 -8.10
N ALA A 413 -9.40 17.00 -8.39
CA ALA A 413 -8.91 18.30 -8.82
C ALA A 413 -9.43 18.66 -10.23
N ASN A 414 -9.51 19.96 -10.51
CA ASN A 414 -9.88 20.46 -11.83
C ASN A 414 -8.64 20.92 -12.60
N LEU A 415 -8.15 20.12 -13.54
CA LEU A 415 -7.08 20.42 -14.48
C LEU A 415 -7.59 20.64 -15.92
N SER A 416 -8.88 20.95 -16.09
CA SER A 416 -9.43 21.22 -17.41
C SER A 416 -8.65 22.33 -18.11
N HIS A 417 -8.29 22.14 -19.37
CA HIS A 417 -7.47 23.08 -20.15
C HIS A 417 -6.08 23.40 -19.57
N ALA A 418 -5.62 22.69 -18.54
CA ALA A 418 -4.28 22.91 -17.98
C ALA A 418 -3.20 22.46 -18.97
N ARG A 419 -2.02 23.06 -18.85
CA ARG A 419 -0.88 22.83 -19.73
C ARG A 419 0.20 22.05 -19.00
N LEU A 420 0.21 20.73 -19.15
CA LEU A 420 1.08 19.77 -18.47
C LEU A 420 2.13 19.17 -19.42
N GLU A 421 2.46 19.83 -20.53
CA GLU A 421 3.43 19.30 -21.50
C GLU A 421 4.77 19.01 -20.80
N GLY A 422 5.26 17.77 -20.93
CA GLY A 422 6.48 17.30 -20.28
C GLY A 422 6.46 17.23 -18.74
N ALA A 423 5.31 17.41 -18.09
CA ALA A 423 5.22 17.29 -16.63
C ALA A 423 5.47 15.85 -16.17
N ASN A 424 6.02 15.68 -14.97
CA ASN A 424 6.24 14.37 -14.35
C ASN A 424 5.15 14.11 -13.29
N LEU A 425 4.23 13.22 -13.60
CA LEU A 425 3.10 12.78 -12.78
C LEU A 425 3.26 11.30 -12.36
N MET A 426 4.48 10.77 -12.33
CA MET A 426 4.74 9.37 -12.00
C MET A 426 4.17 9.01 -10.63
N SER A 427 3.47 7.88 -10.54
CA SER A 427 2.79 7.39 -9.32
C SER A 427 1.82 8.40 -8.68
N SER A 428 1.39 9.45 -9.39
CA SER A 428 0.41 10.41 -8.87
C SER A 428 -1.00 9.82 -8.82
N ASN A 429 -1.82 10.30 -7.89
CA ASN A 429 -3.22 9.90 -7.81
C ASN A 429 -4.11 10.98 -8.43
N LEU A 430 -4.65 10.69 -9.61
CA LEU A 430 -5.53 11.51 -10.44
C LEU A 430 -6.96 10.93 -10.48
N GLN A 431 -7.36 10.13 -9.50
CA GLN A 431 -8.68 9.51 -9.48
C GLN A 431 -9.79 10.59 -9.50
N ASN A 432 -10.81 10.39 -10.35
CA ASN A 432 -11.92 11.34 -10.55
C ASN A 432 -11.48 12.77 -10.94
N THR A 433 -10.29 12.95 -11.51
CA THR A 433 -9.78 14.28 -11.89
C THR A 433 -10.41 14.76 -13.20
N GLU A 434 -10.72 16.05 -13.28
CA GLU A 434 -11.18 16.70 -14.52
C GLU A 434 -9.98 17.16 -15.35
N LEU A 435 -9.69 16.47 -16.45
CA LEU A 435 -8.59 16.75 -17.39
C LEU A 435 -9.13 17.07 -18.80
N GLU A 436 -10.40 17.49 -18.92
CA GLU A 436 -11.01 17.80 -20.21
C GLU A 436 -10.15 18.84 -20.95
N ARG A 437 -9.77 18.52 -22.20
CA ARG A 437 -8.95 19.40 -23.06
C ARG A 437 -7.61 19.83 -22.45
N ALA A 438 -7.09 19.09 -21.47
CA ALA A 438 -5.75 19.33 -20.94
C ALA A 438 -4.67 18.93 -21.96
N PHE A 439 -3.51 19.58 -21.88
CA PHE A 439 -2.36 19.31 -22.75
C PHE A 439 -1.30 18.53 -21.96
N LEU A 440 -1.23 17.22 -22.15
CA LEU A 440 -0.29 16.29 -21.51
C LEU A 440 0.76 15.74 -22.50
N GLY A 441 1.02 16.44 -23.59
CA GLY A 441 1.98 15.99 -24.61
C GLY A 441 3.35 15.69 -24.00
N GLY A 442 3.85 14.47 -24.20
CA GLY A 442 5.13 14.01 -23.64
C GLY A 442 5.21 13.95 -22.10
N ALA A 443 4.10 14.10 -21.37
CA ALA A 443 4.10 13.98 -19.92
C ALA A 443 4.38 12.54 -19.46
N THR A 444 4.99 12.38 -18.29
CA THR A 444 5.23 11.06 -17.66
C THR A 444 4.14 10.78 -16.65
N LEU A 445 3.22 9.87 -16.97
CA LEU A 445 2.15 9.36 -16.11
C LEU A 445 2.36 7.88 -15.76
N MET A 446 3.60 7.39 -15.81
CA MET A 446 3.90 6.01 -15.42
C MET A 446 3.34 5.75 -14.03
N ARG A 447 2.62 4.65 -13.83
CA ARG A 447 2.09 4.27 -12.50
C ARG A 447 1.01 5.21 -11.93
N ALA A 448 0.59 6.21 -12.69
CA ALA A 448 -0.44 7.13 -12.21
C ALA A 448 -1.81 6.44 -12.13
N VAL A 449 -2.60 6.84 -11.15
CA VAL A 449 -3.98 6.35 -10.95
C VAL A 449 -4.96 7.37 -11.54
N LEU A 450 -5.49 7.10 -12.72
CA LEU A 450 -6.47 7.92 -13.45
C LEU A 450 -7.87 7.28 -13.48
N GLU A 451 -8.20 6.42 -12.51
CA GLU A 451 -9.50 5.75 -12.46
C GLU A 451 -10.64 6.79 -12.44
N ASN A 452 -11.64 6.59 -13.31
CA ASN A 452 -12.76 7.51 -13.54
C ASN A 452 -12.39 8.95 -13.93
N ALA A 453 -11.13 9.23 -14.32
CA ALA A 453 -10.73 10.57 -14.74
C ALA A 453 -11.41 10.97 -16.06
N ASN A 454 -11.75 12.25 -16.20
CA ASN A 454 -12.30 12.81 -17.43
C ASN A 454 -11.20 13.41 -18.30
N LEU A 455 -10.75 12.68 -19.31
CA LEU A 455 -9.71 13.05 -20.28
C LEU A 455 -10.30 13.38 -21.66
N ARG A 456 -11.60 13.74 -21.73
CA ARG A 456 -12.26 14.02 -23.01
C ARG A 456 -11.52 15.12 -23.77
N GLN A 457 -11.21 14.86 -25.04
CA GLN A 457 -10.46 15.79 -25.91
C GLN A 457 -9.08 16.20 -25.37
N ALA A 458 -8.51 15.51 -24.39
CA ALA A 458 -7.15 15.79 -23.91
C ALA A 458 -6.10 15.40 -24.96
N ASN A 459 -4.97 16.11 -24.95
CA ASN A 459 -3.82 15.78 -25.78
C ASN A 459 -2.77 15.03 -24.95
N LEU A 460 -2.65 13.72 -25.16
CA LEU A 460 -1.68 12.82 -24.54
C LEU A 460 -0.65 12.31 -25.56
N SER A 461 -0.45 13.01 -26.67
CA SER A 461 0.50 12.56 -27.71
C SER A 461 1.92 12.38 -27.14
N GLY A 462 2.51 11.22 -27.40
CA GLY A 462 3.82 10.85 -26.86
C GLY A 462 3.90 10.71 -25.33
N ALA A 463 2.79 10.82 -24.59
CA ALA A 463 2.80 10.69 -23.14
C ALA A 463 3.17 9.26 -22.72
N ASN A 464 3.86 9.13 -21.59
CA ASN A 464 4.24 7.84 -21.03
C ASN A 464 3.27 7.43 -19.92
N LEU A 465 2.33 6.57 -20.25
CA LEU A 465 1.28 5.99 -19.39
C LEU A 465 1.57 4.52 -19.05
N MET A 466 2.83 4.08 -19.13
CA MET A 466 3.20 2.69 -18.87
C MET A 466 2.76 2.29 -17.46
N SER A 467 2.11 1.12 -17.36
CA SER A 467 1.55 0.63 -16.10
C SER A 467 0.77 1.71 -15.35
N SER A 468 -0.11 2.47 -16.01
CA SER A 468 -1.05 3.37 -15.34
C SER A 468 -2.44 2.75 -15.24
N ASN A 469 -3.24 3.21 -14.28
CA ASN A 469 -4.62 2.78 -14.10
C ASN A 469 -5.59 3.80 -14.70
N LEU A 470 -6.15 3.53 -15.87
CA LEU A 470 -7.20 4.31 -16.52
C LEU A 470 -8.55 3.59 -16.52
N GLN A 471 -8.79 2.71 -15.54
CA GLN A 471 -10.07 2.00 -15.42
C GLN A 471 -11.25 2.98 -15.46
N ALA A 472 -12.24 2.70 -16.29
CA ALA A 472 -13.43 3.51 -16.49
C ALA A 472 -13.18 5.01 -16.85
N ALA A 473 -11.96 5.39 -17.22
CA ALA A 473 -11.65 6.76 -17.60
C ALA A 473 -12.36 7.15 -18.92
N ASN A 474 -12.73 8.43 -19.02
CA ASN A 474 -13.35 8.97 -20.23
C ASN A 474 -12.31 9.64 -21.13
N LEU A 475 -11.88 8.97 -22.19
CA LEU A 475 -10.88 9.41 -23.17
C LEU A 475 -11.53 9.72 -24.53
N GLN A 476 -12.82 10.04 -24.57
CA GLN A 476 -13.54 10.25 -25.82
C GLN A 476 -12.87 11.38 -26.65
N VAL A 477 -12.54 11.08 -27.90
CA VAL A 477 -11.83 12.00 -28.82
C VAL A 477 -10.46 12.50 -28.29
N ALA A 478 -9.85 11.81 -27.33
CA ALA A 478 -8.51 12.14 -26.87
C ALA A 478 -7.45 11.81 -27.95
N ASN A 479 -6.35 12.56 -27.95
CA ASN A 479 -5.21 12.30 -28.81
C ASN A 479 -4.11 11.57 -28.03
N LEU A 480 -3.98 10.26 -28.24
CA LEU A 480 -2.95 9.38 -27.68
C LEU A 480 -1.94 8.91 -28.75
N LYS A 481 -1.78 9.66 -29.84
CA LYS A 481 -0.84 9.31 -30.90
C LYS A 481 0.57 9.12 -30.31
N ASP A 482 1.22 8.01 -30.65
CA ASP A 482 2.57 7.65 -30.19
C ASP A 482 2.71 7.53 -28.65
N ALA A 483 1.60 7.46 -27.90
CA ALA A 483 1.63 7.31 -26.45
C ALA A 483 2.11 5.91 -26.03
N LYS A 484 2.78 5.83 -24.87
CA LYS A 484 3.24 4.55 -24.30
C LYS A 484 2.24 4.10 -23.24
N LEU A 485 1.49 3.04 -23.52
CA LEU A 485 0.43 2.46 -22.69
C LEU A 485 0.71 0.99 -22.36
N THR A 486 1.94 0.51 -22.57
CA THR A 486 2.32 -0.87 -22.26
C THR A 486 1.91 -1.21 -20.82
N ARG A 487 1.19 -2.32 -20.65
CA ARG A 487 0.64 -2.78 -19.36
C ARG A 487 -0.33 -1.82 -18.64
N ALA A 488 -0.85 -0.79 -19.30
CA ALA A 488 -1.86 0.07 -18.69
C ALA A 488 -3.18 -0.71 -18.49
N ASN A 489 -3.95 -0.35 -17.46
CA ASN A 489 -5.30 -0.85 -17.25
C ASN A 489 -6.32 0.15 -17.79
N LEU A 490 -7.01 -0.19 -18.87
CA LEU A 490 -8.09 0.60 -19.48
C LEU A 490 -9.44 -0.13 -19.45
N LYS A 491 -9.62 -1.08 -18.53
CA LYS A 491 -10.85 -1.85 -18.39
C LYS A 491 -12.07 -0.91 -18.29
N GLY A 492 -13.04 -1.12 -19.17
CA GLY A 492 -14.27 -0.32 -19.24
C GLY A 492 -14.09 1.16 -19.61
N ALA A 493 -12.89 1.60 -20.01
CA ALA A 493 -12.67 2.99 -20.41
C ALA A 493 -13.44 3.34 -21.71
N ASN A 494 -13.72 4.63 -21.90
CA ASN A 494 -14.35 5.15 -23.11
C ASN A 494 -13.32 5.84 -24.00
N LEU A 495 -12.87 5.17 -25.07
CA LEU A 495 -11.96 5.68 -26.09
C LEU A 495 -12.67 5.95 -27.43
N LYS A 496 -13.99 6.16 -27.43
CA LYS A 496 -14.74 6.41 -28.66
C LYS A 496 -14.16 7.60 -29.42
N GLY A 497 -13.79 7.36 -30.68
CA GLY A 497 -13.18 8.36 -31.57
C GLY A 497 -11.78 8.84 -31.16
N ALA A 498 -11.12 8.21 -30.19
CA ALA A 498 -9.76 8.57 -29.80
C ALA A 498 -8.75 8.24 -30.90
N ASN A 499 -7.64 8.97 -30.93
CA ASN A 499 -6.52 8.70 -31.84
C ASN A 499 -5.37 8.03 -31.08
N LEU A 500 -5.13 6.76 -31.35
CA LEU A 500 -4.05 5.93 -30.82
C LEU A 500 -3.06 5.50 -31.91
N GLY A 501 -2.97 6.22 -33.04
CA GLY A 501 -2.03 5.87 -34.11
C GLY A 501 -0.59 5.79 -33.58
N GLY A 502 0.11 4.69 -33.89
CA GLY A 502 1.48 4.43 -33.42
C GLY A 502 1.64 4.19 -31.91
N ALA A 503 0.55 4.13 -31.14
CA ALA A 503 0.63 3.94 -29.69
C ALA A 503 1.17 2.54 -29.34
N MET A 504 1.95 2.46 -28.25
CA MET A 504 2.49 1.21 -27.72
C MET A 504 1.58 0.71 -26.60
N ILE A 505 0.66 -0.22 -26.89
CA ILE A 505 -0.40 -0.66 -25.96
C ILE A 505 -0.19 -2.12 -25.55
N SER A 506 0.92 -2.75 -25.93
CA SER A 506 1.15 -4.17 -25.68
C SER A 506 0.94 -4.57 -24.21
N ARG A 507 0.31 -5.74 -24.01
CA ARG A 507 -0.03 -6.32 -22.69
C ARG A 507 -0.93 -5.46 -21.80
N ALA A 508 -1.57 -4.42 -22.33
CA ALA A 508 -2.57 -3.66 -21.59
C ALA A 508 -3.89 -4.45 -21.42
N SER A 509 -4.67 -4.10 -20.41
CA SER A 509 -6.04 -4.60 -20.24
C SER A 509 -7.03 -3.60 -20.83
N LEU A 510 -7.72 -3.97 -21.90
CA LEU A 510 -8.75 -3.19 -22.59
C LEU A 510 -10.11 -3.92 -22.57
N ARG A 511 -10.33 -4.76 -21.55
CA ARG A 511 -11.56 -5.56 -21.43
C ARG A 511 -12.79 -4.65 -21.33
N GLY A 512 -13.78 -4.89 -22.19
CA GLY A 512 -15.03 -4.12 -22.24
C GLY A 512 -14.87 -2.65 -22.64
N VAL A 513 -13.72 -2.26 -23.21
CA VAL A 513 -13.46 -0.88 -23.63
C VAL A 513 -14.36 -0.44 -24.80
N ASP A 514 -14.75 0.82 -24.86
CA ASP A 514 -15.40 1.41 -26.04
C ASP A 514 -14.37 2.09 -26.95
N LEU A 515 -14.04 1.46 -28.08
CA LEU A 515 -13.13 1.93 -29.12
C LEU A 515 -13.87 2.30 -30.41
N ARG A 516 -15.18 2.56 -30.35
CA ARG A 516 -15.96 2.88 -31.56
C ARG A 516 -15.35 4.04 -32.32
N ARG A 517 -15.11 3.84 -33.62
CA ARG A 517 -14.49 4.83 -34.52
C ARG A 517 -13.11 5.35 -34.07
N ALA A 518 -12.42 4.66 -33.16
CA ALA A 518 -11.06 5.01 -32.78
C ALA A 518 -10.08 4.77 -33.94
N ILE A 519 -8.99 5.52 -33.95
CA ILE A 519 -7.91 5.41 -34.93
C ILE A 519 -6.75 4.71 -34.24
N LEU A 520 -6.40 3.49 -34.63
CA LEU A 520 -5.30 2.72 -34.03
C LEU A 520 -4.22 2.38 -35.07
N LYS A 521 -4.18 3.07 -36.21
CA LYS A 521 -3.26 2.76 -37.31
C LYS A 521 -1.81 2.57 -36.80
N ASP A 522 -1.18 1.47 -37.19
CA ASP A 522 0.21 1.11 -36.85
C ASP A 522 0.50 0.97 -35.33
N ALA A 523 -0.53 0.82 -34.48
CA ALA A 523 -0.34 0.63 -33.05
C ALA A 523 0.13 -0.80 -32.69
N ASP A 524 0.90 -0.92 -31.60
CA ASP A 524 1.31 -2.21 -31.03
C ASP A 524 0.29 -2.68 -29.98
N LEU A 525 -0.53 -3.67 -30.33
CA LEU A 525 -1.54 -4.29 -29.47
C LEU A 525 -1.20 -5.77 -29.16
N ARG A 526 0.09 -6.15 -29.22
CA ARG A 526 0.51 -7.52 -28.92
C ARG A 526 0.10 -7.92 -27.50
N ARG A 527 -0.49 -9.11 -27.37
CA ARG A 527 -0.94 -9.70 -26.09
C ARG A 527 -1.86 -8.81 -25.27
N VAL A 528 -2.60 -7.90 -25.90
CA VAL A 528 -3.62 -7.08 -25.23
C VAL A 528 -4.86 -7.91 -24.93
N ASP A 529 -5.49 -7.66 -23.78
CA ASP A 529 -6.83 -8.21 -23.48
C ASP A 529 -7.93 -7.25 -23.96
N LEU A 530 -8.57 -7.57 -25.09
CA LEU A 530 -9.71 -6.86 -25.69
C LEU A 530 -11.03 -7.62 -25.49
N ALA A 531 -11.13 -8.55 -24.54
CA ALA A 531 -12.35 -9.35 -24.37
C ALA A 531 -13.58 -8.45 -24.18
N GLY A 532 -14.64 -8.71 -24.97
CA GLY A 532 -15.88 -7.94 -24.94
C GLY A 532 -15.77 -6.46 -25.35
N ALA A 533 -14.64 -6.02 -25.90
CA ALA A 533 -14.45 -4.65 -26.36
C ALA A 533 -15.36 -4.30 -27.56
N ASN A 534 -15.74 -3.03 -27.68
CA ASN A 534 -16.49 -2.52 -28.83
C ASN A 534 -15.59 -1.71 -29.76
N LEU A 535 -15.16 -2.31 -30.86
CA LEU A 535 -14.33 -1.71 -31.91
C LEU A 535 -15.13 -1.36 -33.17
N THR A 536 -16.46 -1.15 -33.07
CA THR A 536 -17.29 -0.88 -34.26
C THR A 536 -16.75 0.33 -35.04
N GLY A 537 -16.42 0.14 -36.32
CA GLY A 537 -15.88 1.18 -37.19
C GLY A 537 -14.46 1.66 -36.84
N ALA A 538 -13.71 0.94 -36.00
CA ALA A 538 -12.34 1.29 -35.66
C ALA A 538 -11.39 1.12 -36.86
N LYS A 539 -10.37 1.99 -36.94
CA LYS A 539 -9.32 1.93 -37.98
C LYS A 539 -8.09 1.23 -37.41
N LEU A 540 -7.92 -0.05 -37.71
CA LEU A 540 -6.87 -0.95 -37.21
C LEU A 540 -5.83 -1.30 -38.30
N MET A 541 -5.68 -0.46 -39.33
CA MET A 541 -4.75 -0.72 -40.42
C MET A 541 -3.31 -0.86 -39.89
N GLY A 542 -2.59 -1.91 -40.29
CA GLY A 542 -1.20 -2.14 -39.90
C GLY A 542 -0.97 -2.44 -38.41
N VAL A 543 -2.03 -2.68 -37.62
CA VAL A 543 -1.90 -2.98 -36.19
C VAL A 543 -1.27 -4.34 -35.95
N ASP A 544 -0.41 -4.45 -34.94
CA ASP A 544 0.07 -5.75 -34.44
C ASP A 544 -0.82 -6.26 -33.30
N LEU A 545 -1.64 -7.28 -33.58
CA LEU A 545 -2.51 -7.99 -32.62
C LEU A 545 -1.96 -9.37 -32.23
N GLN A 546 -0.67 -9.65 -32.43
CA GLN A 546 -0.12 -10.98 -32.15
C GLN A 546 -0.41 -11.41 -30.69
N GLY A 547 -1.07 -12.56 -30.55
CA GLY A 547 -1.44 -13.12 -29.25
C GLY A 547 -2.48 -12.32 -28.44
N ALA A 548 -3.16 -11.34 -29.05
CA ALA A 548 -4.21 -10.57 -28.37
C ALA A 548 -5.47 -11.41 -28.11
N ASN A 549 -6.19 -11.10 -27.02
CA ASN A 549 -7.45 -11.75 -26.69
C ASN A 549 -8.64 -10.88 -27.13
N LEU A 550 -9.32 -11.23 -28.21
CA LEU A 550 -10.51 -10.54 -28.72
C LEU A 550 -11.80 -11.34 -28.50
N LYS A 551 -11.82 -12.26 -27.52
CA LYS A 551 -12.99 -13.09 -27.24
C LYS A 551 -14.25 -12.23 -27.02
N GLY A 552 -15.29 -12.47 -27.81
CA GLY A 552 -16.56 -11.74 -27.73
C GLY A 552 -16.48 -10.25 -28.12
N ALA A 553 -15.38 -9.78 -28.71
CA ALA A 553 -15.25 -8.38 -29.13
C ALA A 553 -16.14 -8.08 -30.35
N ASN A 554 -16.62 -6.84 -30.46
CA ASN A 554 -17.39 -6.37 -31.61
C ASN A 554 -16.52 -5.53 -32.55
N LEU A 555 -16.13 -6.10 -33.69
CA LEU A 555 -15.34 -5.47 -34.75
C LEU A 555 -16.17 -5.11 -35.98
N LYS A 556 -17.49 -4.97 -35.84
CA LYS A 556 -18.37 -4.64 -36.97
C LYS A 556 -17.87 -3.40 -37.73
N ASN A 557 -17.75 -3.50 -39.06
CA ASN A 557 -17.25 -2.42 -39.93
C ASN A 557 -15.85 -1.90 -39.58
N ALA A 558 -15.04 -2.64 -38.82
CA ALA A 558 -13.65 -2.26 -38.53
C ALA A 558 -12.76 -2.50 -39.75
N ASN A 559 -11.67 -1.73 -39.88
CA ASN A 559 -10.68 -1.94 -40.93
C ASN A 559 -9.39 -2.51 -40.36
N LEU A 560 -9.12 -3.80 -40.58
CA LEU A 560 -7.93 -4.53 -40.15
C LEU A 560 -6.91 -4.73 -41.28
N GLN A 561 -7.00 -4.01 -42.41
CA GLN A 561 -6.08 -4.21 -43.54
C GLN A 561 -4.60 -4.13 -43.10
N GLY A 562 -3.83 -5.18 -43.41
CA GLY A 562 -2.42 -5.30 -43.03
C GLY A 562 -2.16 -5.59 -41.55
N ALA A 563 -3.18 -5.85 -40.73
CA ALA A 563 -2.99 -6.18 -39.32
C ALA A 563 -2.39 -7.58 -39.11
N ASN A 564 -1.47 -7.73 -38.17
CA ASN A 564 -0.95 -9.03 -37.75
C ASN A 564 -1.87 -9.66 -36.69
N ILE A 565 -2.59 -10.72 -37.04
CA ILE A 565 -3.50 -11.41 -36.11
C ILE A 565 -3.00 -12.80 -35.69
N GLU A 566 -1.70 -13.08 -35.85
CA GLU A 566 -1.11 -14.38 -35.49
C GLU A 566 -1.39 -14.72 -34.00
N LYS A 567 -1.92 -15.92 -33.72
CA LYS A 567 -2.29 -16.39 -32.37
C LYS A 567 -3.32 -15.53 -31.63
N ALA A 568 -3.98 -14.59 -32.28
CA ALA A 568 -5.06 -13.82 -31.66
C ALA A 568 -6.28 -14.72 -31.39
N ASN A 569 -6.91 -14.57 -30.22
CA ASN A 569 -8.13 -15.28 -29.88
C ASN A 569 -9.36 -14.49 -30.35
N LEU A 570 -9.99 -14.93 -31.43
CA LEU A 570 -11.20 -14.31 -32.00
C LEU A 570 -12.50 -15.06 -31.65
N GLN A 571 -12.49 -15.96 -30.65
CA GLN A 571 -13.65 -16.76 -30.31
C GLN A 571 -14.88 -15.87 -30.00
N GLY A 572 -15.95 -16.02 -30.77
CA GLY A 572 -17.20 -15.26 -30.59
C GLY A 572 -17.10 -13.77 -30.94
N ALA A 573 -16.02 -13.33 -31.60
CA ALA A 573 -15.92 -11.96 -32.09
C ALA A 573 -16.88 -11.70 -33.26
N ASN A 574 -17.51 -10.53 -33.30
CA ASN A 574 -18.36 -10.10 -34.42
C ASN A 574 -17.51 -9.34 -35.45
N LEU A 575 -17.34 -9.91 -36.64
CA LEU A 575 -16.53 -9.34 -37.73
C LEU A 575 -17.38 -8.87 -38.92
N GLN A 576 -18.71 -8.76 -38.77
CA GLN A 576 -19.60 -8.37 -39.87
C GLN A 576 -19.18 -7.03 -40.50
N GLY A 577 -19.04 -6.99 -41.82
CA GLY A 577 -18.62 -5.82 -42.59
C GLY A 577 -17.18 -5.36 -42.32
N ALA A 578 -16.36 -6.14 -41.60
CA ALA A 578 -14.98 -5.78 -41.34
C ALA A 578 -14.11 -6.01 -42.59
N ILE A 579 -13.13 -5.13 -42.82
CA ILE A 579 -12.06 -5.36 -43.80
C ILE A 579 -10.98 -6.17 -43.10
N MET A 580 -10.68 -7.36 -43.62
CA MET A 580 -9.74 -8.33 -43.04
C MET A 580 -8.29 -7.97 -43.38
N PRO A 581 -7.28 -8.61 -42.74
CA PRO A 581 -5.87 -8.32 -42.97
C PRO A 581 -5.39 -8.35 -44.42
N ASP A 582 -5.95 -9.23 -45.25
CA ASP A 582 -5.64 -9.34 -46.67
C ASP A 582 -6.37 -8.31 -47.55
N GLY A 583 -7.23 -7.48 -46.95
CA GLY A 583 -8.05 -6.48 -47.63
C GLY A 583 -9.43 -6.97 -48.08
N SER A 584 -9.77 -8.25 -47.84
CA SER A 584 -11.11 -8.79 -48.15
C SER A 584 -12.18 -8.23 -47.20
N LEU A 585 -13.44 -8.20 -47.64
CA LEU A 585 -14.58 -7.84 -46.80
C LEU A 585 -15.17 -9.11 -46.17
N ASN A 586 -15.39 -9.09 -44.86
CA ASN A 586 -16.12 -10.15 -44.15
C ASN A 586 -17.60 -9.81 -44.11
N GLU A 587 -18.45 -10.62 -44.75
CA GLU A 587 -19.87 -10.32 -44.97
C GLU A 587 -20.75 -10.44 -43.71
#